data_AF-A0A1M3BFS2-F1
#
_entry.id   AF-A0A1M3BFS2-F1
#
_cell.length_a   1.000
_cell.length_b   1.000
_cell.length_c   1.000
_cell.angle_alpha   90.00
_cell.angle_beta   90.00
_cell.angle_gamma   90.00
#
_symmetry.space_group_name_H-M   'P 1'
#
loop_
_entity.id
_entity.type
_entity.pdbx_description
1 polymer ?
#
loop_
_entity_poly.entity_id
_entity_poly.type
_entity_poly.pdbx_seq_one_letter_code
_entity_poly.pdbx_strand_id
1 'polypeptide(L)'
;MTESLVPLGLDRGATDGCRRYLPIIVTFDTRNLVLDLDIQDDWDGQIKASWDRNKAQVRDELQAEFGTIDAEAKLDNYRAMGSAPWSIVFEHSVLLRQVRNAFAHGDFYPALVGASALGERLLHQLVHALRRDYINHSASTKAVKSGNLKNEWGSLIDVLQGWGVLDDETADAYRDLEDRRHAAVHFDPRPEAVGRESALAALLDLQQIVERVLAPHGGPPRYIDGISGNSYLSLDAEDEPIVRRIFIPNCALVSPAHRMEPDESFPGGWRVYDDDDYDCAALSDDEFAARIEARGR
;
A
#
# COMPACT_ATOMS: atom_id res chain seq x y z
N MET A 1 25.50 19.00 -16.27
CA MET A 1 24.56 18.05 -15.67
C MET A 1 23.21 18.37 -16.24
N THR A 2 22.69 17.45 -17.02
CA THR A 2 21.39 17.58 -17.68
C THR A 2 20.46 16.69 -16.89
N GLU A 3 19.72 17.27 -15.95
CA GLU A 3 18.70 16.52 -15.22
C GLU A 3 17.53 16.23 -16.16
N SER A 4 17.08 14.99 -16.20
CA SER A 4 15.92 14.55 -16.99
C SER A 4 14.85 13.93 -16.08
N LEU A 5 13.60 13.94 -16.54
CA LEU A 5 12.51 13.27 -15.83
C LEU A 5 12.72 11.75 -15.91
N VAL A 6 12.78 11.09 -14.76
CA VAL A 6 12.92 9.63 -14.66
C VAL A 6 11.55 8.96 -14.81
N PRO A 7 11.32 8.17 -15.87
CA PRO A 7 10.08 7.42 -16.02
C PRO A 7 10.02 6.24 -15.04
N LEU A 8 8.79 5.81 -14.76
CA LEU A 8 8.51 4.62 -13.96
C LEU A 8 8.85 3.33 -14.70
N GLY A 9 9.31 2.32 -13.95
CA GLY A 9 9.47 0.97 -14.48
C GLY A 9 10.61 0.80 -15.47
N LEU A 10 11.63 1.66 -15.41
CA LEU A 10 12.83 1.48 -16.21
C LEU A 10 13.54 0.18 -15.82
N ASP A 11 13.88 -0.62 -16.83
CA ASP A 11 14.79 -1.74 -16.65
C ASP A 11 16.20 -1.21 -16.38
N ARG A 12 16.87 -1.79 -15.38
CA ARG A 12 18.27 -1.51 -15.04
C ARG A 12 19.18 -1.82 -16.24
N GLY A 13 19.96 -0.83 -16.65
CA GLY A 13 21.01 -0.93 -17.67
C GLY A 13 22.40 -1.17 -17.09
N ALA A 14 23.38 -1.37 -17.98
CA ALA A 14 24.77 -1.66 -17.61
C ALA A 14 25.48 -0.52 -16.85
N THR A 15 24.99 0.71 -16.98
CA THR A 15 25.55 1.92 -16.34
C THR A 15 24.83 2.29 -15.04
N ASP A 16 23.78 1.56 -14.66
CA ASP A 16 22.94 1.93 -13.52
C ASP A 16 23.45 1.33 -12.20
N GLY A 17 24.67 0.80 -12.13
CA GLY A 17 25.19 0.05 -10.97
C GLY A 17 25.13 0.80 -9.63
N CYS A 18 25.03 2.13 -9.66
CA CYS A 18 24.89 2.97 -8.48
C CYS A 18 23.47 3.51 -8.25
N ARG A 19 22.49 3.16 -9.09
CA ARG A 19 21.09 3.56 -8.95
C ARG A 19 20.29 2.51 -8.17
N ARG A 20 19.20 2.94 -7.52
CA ARG A 20 18.23 2.11 -6.80
C ARG A 20 16.80 2.46 -7.18
N TYR A 21 15.93 1.48 -7.10
CA TYR A 21 14.51 1.69 -7.33
C TYR A 21 13.88 2.38 -6.11
N LEU A 22 13.32 3.55 -6.34
CA LEU A 22 12.56 4.37 -5.40
C LEU A 22 11.06 4.23 -5.70
N PRO A 23 10.26 3.68 -4.78
CA PRO A 23 8.82 3.87 -4.76
C PRO A 23 8.44 5.36 -4.73
N ILE A 24 7.68 5.84 -5.72
CA ILE A 24 7.31 7.26 -5.81
C ILE A 24 5.83 7.54 -5.54
N ILE A 25 5.00 6.49 -5.47
CA ILE A 25 3.55 6.64 -5.29
C ILE A 25 3.25 6.39 -3.82
N VAL A 26 3.04 7.45 -3.07
CA VAL A 26 2.65 7.37 -1.66
C VAL A 26 1.43 8.23 -1.43
N THR A 27 0.27 7.59 -1.27
CA THR A 27 -0.93 8.23 -0.72
C THR A 27 -1.07 7.81 0.72
N PHE A 28 -1.04 8.76 1.66
CA PHE A 28 -1.22 8.49 3.08
C PHE A 28 -2.35 9.35 3.66
N ASP A 29 -2.99 8.84 4.71
CA ASP A 29 -4.01 9.55 5.46
C ASP A 29 -3.66 9.51 6.96
N THR A 30 -3.15 10.64 7.45
CA THR A 30 -2.65 10.79 8.84
C THR A 30 -3.70 11.34 9.79
N ARG A 31 -4.93 11.61 9.33
CA ARG A 31 -5.99 12.21 10.16
C ARG A 31 -6.31 11.37 11.39
N ASN A 32 -6.30 10.03 11.27
CA ASN A 32 -6.48 9.15 12.44
C ASN A 32 -5.34 9.27 13.46
N LEU A 33 -4.08 9.44 13.02
CA LEU A 33 -2.97 9.72 13.95
C LEU A 33 -3.18 11.02 14.73
N VAL A 34 -3.70 12.06 14.07
CA VAL A 34 -4.01 13.35 14.72
C VAL A 34 -5.17 13.19 15.72
N LEU A 35 -6.21 12.43 15.35
CA LEU A 35 -7.38 12.21 16.23
C LEU A 35 -7.02 11.41 17.48
N ASP A 36 -6.17 10.38 17.33
CA ASP A 36 -5.80 9.44 18.39
C ASP A 36 -4.66 9.94 19.28
N LEU A 37 -3.95 10.99 18.87
CA LEU A 37 -2.85 11.56 19.64
C LEU A 37 -3.30 11.96 21.06
N ASP A 38 -2.69 11.35 22.07
CA ASP A 38 -2.99 11.68 23.47
C ASP A 38 -2.24 12.96 23.90
N ILE A 39 -2.99 14.01 24.22
CA ILE A 39 -2.43 15.31 24.62
C ILE A 39 -2.04 15.21 26.10
N GLN A 40 -0.75 15.11 26.38
CA GLN A 40 -0.27 14.89 27.75
C GLN A 40 -0.44 16.14 28.62
N ASP A 41 -0.77 15.92 29.89
CA ASP A 41 -1.02 16.98 30.86
C ASP A 41 0.23 17.81 31.21
N ASP A 42 1.43 17.28 30.99
CA ASP A 42 2.70 17.96 31.26
C ASP A 42 3.21 18.81 30.08
N TRP A 43 2.55 18.75 28.93
CA TRP A 43 2.92 19.55 27.76
C TRP A 43 2.69 21.05 27.96
N ASP A 44 3.50 21.85 27.27
CA ASP A 44 3.35 23.30 27.23
C ASP A 44 1.94 23.70 26.73
N GLY A 45 1.38 24.76 27.31
CA GLY A 45 0.02 25.22 27.01
C GLY A 45 -0.17 25.62 25.54
N GLN A 46 0.85 26.15 24.88
CA GLN A 46 0.78 26.48 23.45
C GLN A 46 0.77 25.21 22.58
N ILE A 47 1.52 24.18 22.96
CA ILE A 47 1.55 22.88 22.28
C ILE A 47 0.19 22.19 22.39
N LYS A 48 -0.40 22.15 23.59
CA LYS A 48 -1.75 21.60 23.82
C LYS A 48 -2.79 22.29 22.94
N ALA A 49 -2.82 23.63 23.00
CA ALA A 49 -3.75 24.41 22.20
C ALA A 49 -3.54 24.23 20.69
N SER A 50 -2.31 23.95 20.24
CA SER A 50 -2.03 23.62 18.84
C SER A 50 -2.62 22.26 18.43
N TRP A 51 -2.46 21.24 19.27
CA TRP A 51 -3.05 19.93 19.01
C TRP A 51 -4.57 19.95 19.06
N ASP A 52 -5.16 20.71 19.98
CA ASP A 52 -6.61 20.91 20.04
C ASP A 52 -7.14 21.52 18.73
N ARG A 53 -6.45 22.53 18.19
CA ARG A 53 -6.80 23.12 16.88
C ARG A 53 -6.66 22.11 15.75
N ASN A 54 -5.59 21.33 15.71
CA ASN A 54 -5.40 20.30 14.68
C ASN A 54 -6.52 19.25 14.74
N LYS A 55 -6.91 18.79 15.93
CA LYS A 55 -8.02 17.85 16.12
C LYS A 55 -9.38 18.46 15.74
N ALA A 56 -9.58 19.76 15.96
CA ALA A 56 -10.80 20.44 15.53
C ALA A 56 -10.86 20.55 14.00
N GLN A 57 -9.75 20.97 13.36
CA GLN A 57 -9.64 21.07 11.91
C GLN A 57 -9.91 19.73 11.23
N VAL A 58 -9.31 18.63 11.72
CA VAL A 58 -9.57 17.29 11.16
C VAL A 58 -11.05 16.90 11.26
N ARG A 59 -11.74 17.25 12.37
CA ARG A 59 -13.18 17.01 12.48
C ARG A 59 -13.97 17.83 11.46
N ASP A 60 -13.65 19.10 11.29
CA ASP A 60 -14.31 19.98 10.31
C ASP A 60 -14.12 19.47 8.87
N GLU A 61 -12.91 19.01 8.53
CA GLU A 61 -12.60 18.39 7.24
C GLU A 61 -13.41 17.11 7.00
N LEU A 62 -13.49 16.22 7.99
CA LEU A 62 -14.26 14.98 7.90
C LEU A 62 -15.77 15.25 7.80
N GLN A 63 -16.28 16.27 8.51
CA GLN A 63 -17.68 16.70 8.38
C GLN A 63 -17.97 17.32 7.01
N ALA A 64 -17.01 18.06 6.43
CA ALA A 64 -17.13 18.58 5.08
C ALA A 64 -17.11 17.46 4.03
N GLU A 65 -16.29 16.41 4.24
CA GLU A 65 -16.18 15.27 3.33
C GLU A 65 -17.41 14.35 3.37
N PHE A 66 -17.90 14.01 4.57
CA PHE A 66 -18.97 13.01 4.75
C PHE A 66 -20.36 13.59 5.07
N GLY A 67 -20.45 14.91 5.25
CA GLY A 67 -21.68 15.62 5.60
C GLY A 67 -21.99 15.63 7.10
N THR A 68 -22.92 16.52 7.49
CA THR A 68 -23.22 16.82 8.91
C THR A 68 -24.27 15.91 9.55
N ILE A 69 -25.11 15.24 8.75
CA ILE A 69 -26.06 14.24 9.27
C ILE A 69 -25.27 13.05 9.81
N ASP A 70 -25.56 12.64 11.04
CA ASP A 70 -24.89 11.56 11.78
C ASP A 70 -23.35 11.74 11.90
N ALA A 71 -22.89 13.00 11.99
CA ALA A 71 -21.47 13.36 12.00
C ALA A 71 -20.64 12.59 13.04
N GLU A 72 -21.12 12.42 14.27
CA GLU A 72 -20.38 11.69 15.31
C GLU A 72 -20.25 10.20 14.97
N ALA A 73 -21.32 9.55 14.46
CA ALA A 73 -21.25 8.15 14.05
C ALA A 73 -20.26 7.95 12.89
N LYS A 74 -20.21 8.89 11.95
CA LYS A 74 -19.24 8.89 10.84
C LYS A 74 -17.82 9.09 11.33
N LEU A 75 -17.61 9.96 12.31
CA LEU A 75 -16.31 10.15 12.95
C LEU A 75 -15.85 8.89 13.70
N ASP A 76 -16.76 8.22 14.39
CA ASP A 76 -16.48 6.94 15.07
C ASP A 76 -16.16 5.82 14.08
N ASN A 77 -16.88 5.75 12.95
CA ASN A 77 -16.54 4.86 11.84
C ASN A 77 -15.15 5.18 11.30
N TYR A 78 -14.86 6.45 11.02
CA TYR A 78 -13.58 6.89 10.48
C TYR A 78 -12.40 6.51 11.38
N ARG A 79 -12.52 6.73 12.69
CA ARG A 79 -11.53 6.30 13.70
C ARG A 79 -11.36 4.79 13.72
N ALA A 80 -12.45 4.03 13.71
CA ALA A 80 -12.40 2.57 13.81
C ALA A 80 -11.60 1.90 12.69
N MET A 81 -11.55 2.49 11.50
CA MET A 81 -10.78 1.94 10.36
C MET A 81 -9.27 2.13 10.49
N GLY A 82 -8.79 2.99 11.40
CA GLY A 82 -7.38 3.34 11.51
C GLY A 82 -6.81 4.02 10.26
N SER A 83 -5.49 4.19 10.21
CA SER A 83 -4.80 4.77 9.05
C SER A 83 -4.92 3.86 7.82
N ALA A 84 -4.96 4.48 6.64
CA ALA A 84 -4.89 3.72 5.40
C ALA A 84 -3.47 3.12 5.24
N PRO A 85 -3.35 1.83 4.88
CA PRO A 85 -2.06 1.22 4.57
C PRO A 85 -1.50 1.83 3.30
N TRP A 86 -0.18 1.72 3.12
CA TRP A 86 0.47 2.21 1.92
C TRP A 86 0.51 1.09 0.88
N SER A 87 0.37 1.47 -0.39
CA SER A 87 0.42 0.53 -1.52
C SER A 87 1.33 1.08 -2.60
N ILE A 88 2.26 0.25 -3.07
CA ILE A 88 3.10 0.53 -4.24
C ILE A 88 2.28 0.65 -5.54
N VAL A 89 1.10 0.04 -5.60
CA VAL A 89 0.21 0.08 -6.76
C VAL A 89 -0.85 1.15 -6.56
N PHE A 90 -0.81 2.16 -7.41
CA PHE A 90 -1.64 3.36 -7.28
C PHE A 90 -3.14 3.08 -7.33
N GLU A 91 -3.60 2.27 -8.29
CA GLU A 91 -5.01 2.01 -8.51
C GLU A 91 -5.66 1.36 -7.27
N HIS A 92 -4.90 0.58 -6.51
CA HIS A 92 -5.39 -0.03 -5.27
C HIS A 92 -5.65 1.00 -4.19
N SER A 93 -4.81 2.03 -4.07
CA SER A 93 -5.03 3.13 -3.14
C SER A 93 -6.29 3.93 -3.48
N VAL A 94 -6.58 4.13 -4.77
CA VAL A 94 -7.82 4.80 -5.20
C VAL A 94 -9.05 3.99 -4.83
N LEU A 95 -9.05 2.69 -5.11
CA LEU A 95 -10.18 1.81 -4.82
C LEU A 95 -10.35 1.61 -3.31
N LEU A 96 -9.26 1.43 -2.55
CA LEU A 96 -9.29 1.31 -1.10
C LEU A 96 -9.87 2.57 -0.45
N ARG A 97 -9.53 3.76 -0.96
CA ARG A 97 -10.14 5.02 -0.49
C ARG A 97 -11.65 5.04 -0.69
N GLN A 98 -12.17 4.52 -1.81
CA GLN A 98 -13.61 4.43 -2.03
C GLN A 98 -14.29 3.49 -1.02
N VAL A 99 -13.67 2.34 -0.75
CA VAL A 99 -14.15 1.38 0.27
C VAL A 99 -14.17 2.01 1.66
N ARG A 100 -13.08 2.68 2.05
CA ARG A 100 -12.97 3.40 3.33
C ARG A 100 -14.00 4.51 3.45
N ASN A 101 -14.20 5.28 2.39
CA ASN A 101 -15.18 6.38 2.39
C ASN A 101 -16.61 5.86 2.53
N ALA A 102 -16.95 4.73 1.90
CA ALA A 102 -18.25 4.07 2.10
C ALA A 102 -18.45 3.65 3.57
N PHE A 103 -17.43 3.06 4.19
CA PHE A 103 -17.49 2.68 5.61
C PHE A 103 -17.65 3.90 6.53
N ALA A 104 -16.81 4.94 6.33
CA ALA A 104 -16.88 6.18 7.09
C ALA A 104 -18.29 6.79 7.02
N HIS A 105 -18.91 6.80 5.83
CA HIS A 105 -20.24 7.34 5.62
C HIS A 105 -21.36 6.55 6.33
N GLY A 106 -21.14 5.27 6.64
CA GLY A 106 -22.16 4.36 7.19
C GLY A 106 -22.75 3.39 6.16
N ASP A 107 -22.24 3.38 4.92
CA ASP A 107 -22.65 2.48 3.85
C ASP A 107 -21.95 1.11 3.98
N PHE A 108 -22.32 0.36 5.02
CA PHE A 108 -21.60 -0.85 5.42
C PHE A 108 -21.63 -1.97 4.37
N TYR A 109 -22.76 -2.20 3.71
CA TYR A 109 -22.84 -3.22 2.66
C TYR A 109 -21.94 -2.90 1.45
N PRO A 110 -22.00 -1.68 0.86
CA PRO A 110 -21.03 -1.25 -0.14
C PRO A 110 -19.57 -1.36 0.30
N ALA A 111 -19.25 -0.99 1.55
CA ALA A 111 -17.89 -1.12 2.09
C ALA A 111 -17.45 -2.59 2.15
N LEU A 112 -18.29 -3.48 2.69
CA LEU A 112 -18.03 -4.92 2.79
C LEU A 112 -17.80 -5.58 1.43
N VAL A 113 -18.71 -5.35 0.48
CA VAL A 113 -18.61 -5.93 -0.87
C VAL A 113 -17.45 -5.31 -1.63
N GLY A 114 -17.22 -4.01 -1.47
CA GLY A 114 -16.09 -3.29 -2.07
C GLY A 114 -14.74 -3.82 -1.56
N ALA A 115 -14.61 -4.02 -0.25
CA ALA A 115 -13.41 -4.60 0.35
C ALA A 115 -13.13 -6.00 -0.21
N SER A 116 -14.17 -6.84 -0.23
CA SER A 116 -14.10 -8.20 -0.74
C SER A 116 -13.70 -8.25 -2.22
N ALA A 117 -14.33 -7.41 -3.06
CA ALA A 117 -14.04 -7.36 -4.50
C ALA A 117 -12.63 -6.83 -4.79
N LEU A 118 -12.14 -5.87 -4.00
CA LEU A 118 -10.77 -5.39 -4.12
C LEU A 118 -9.77 -6.47 -3.69
N GLY A 119 -10.03 -7.19 -2.59
CA GLY A 119 -9.24 -8.37 -2.20
C GLY A 119 -9.15 -9.41 -3.32
N GLU A 120 -10.28 -9.78 -3.93
CA GLU A 120 -10.34 -10.71 -5.07
C GLU A 120 -9.45 -10.23 -6.23
N ARG A 121 -9.55 -8.94 -6.55
CA ARG A 121 -8.79 -8.30 -7.61
C ARG A 121 -7.29 -8.37 -7.35
N LEU A 122 -6.86 -8.06 -6.12
CA LEU A 122 -5.46 -8.16 -5.68
C LEU A 122 -4.93 -9.59 -5.85
N LEU A 123 -5.68 -10.56 -5.32
CA LEU A 123 -5.35 -11.98 -5.38
C LEU A 123 -5.14 -12.44 -6.83
N HIS A 124 -6.08 -12.08 -7.71
CA HIS A 124 -5.99 -12.41 -9.14
C HIS A 124 -4.82 -11.71 -9.83
N GLN A 125 -4.55 -10.44 -9.51
CA GLN A 125 -3.43 -9.71 -10.07
C GLN A 125 -2.09 -10.35 -9.69
N LEU A 126 -1.90 -10.73 -8.42
CA LEU A 126 -0.69 -11.39 -7.94
C LEU A 126 -0.44 -12.68 -8.73
N VAL A 127 -1.43 -13.57 -8.81
CA VAL A 127 -1.28 -14.82 -9.56
C VAL A 127 -1.01 -14.55 -11.04
N HIS A 128 -1.73 -13.61 -11.65
CA HIS A 128 -1.54 -13.31 -13.08
C HIS A 128 -0.13 -12.78 -13.38
N ALA A 129 0.39 -11.89 -12.52
CA ALA A 129 1.71 -11.30 -12.65
C ALA A 129 2.83 -12.34 -12.46
N LEU A 130 2.65 -13.27 -11.52
CA LEU A 130 3.74 -14.16 -11.05
C LEU A 130 3.72 -15.56 -11.67
N ARG A 131 2.58 -16.01 -12.23
CA ARG A 131 2.42 -17.40 -12.72
C ARG A 131 3.48 -17.88 -13.70
N ARG A 132 4.07 -16.98 -14.49
CA ARG A 132 5.09 -17.35 -15.48
C ARG A 132 6.42 -17.64 -14.80
N ASP A 133 6.77 -16.87 -13.79
CA ASP A 133 8.00 -17.03 -13.03
C ASP A 133 7.96 -18.28 -12.15
N TYR A 134 6.77 -18.67 -11.67
CA TYR A 134 6.56 -19.88 -10.87
C TYR A 134 5.95 -21.06 -11.64
N ILE A 135 5.97 -21.06 -12.98
CA ILE A 135 5.25 -22.08 -13.77
C ILE A 135 5.70 -23.52 -13.46
N ASN A 136 6.96 -23.71 -13.07
CA ASN A 136 7.54 -25.02 -12.73
C ASN A 136 7.51 -25.32 -11.22
N HIS A 137 6.99 -24.42 -10.40
CA HIS A 137 6.87 -24.63 -8.96
C HIS A 137 5.88 -25.77 -8.65
N SER A 138 6.13 -26.55 -7.60
CA SER A 138 5.30 -27.69 -7.20
C SER A 138 3.87 -27.28 -6.82
N ALA A 139 3.72 -26.11 -6.19
CA ALA A 139 2.44 -25.51 -5.84
C ALA A 139 1.60 -25.08 -7.06
N SER A 140 2.19 -24.94 -8.24
CA SER A 140 1.50 -24.40 -9.41
C SER A 140 0.49 -25.40 -10.00
N THR A 141 -0.79 -25.07 -9.83
CA THR A 141 -1.92 -25.88 -10.35
C THR A 141 -2.05 -25.80 -11.88
N LYS A 142 -2.81 -26.72 -12.47
CA LYS A 142 -3.12 -26.71 -13.91
C LYS A 142 -3.83 -25.42 -14.33
N ALA A 143 -4.76 -24.93 -13.51
CA ALA A 143 -5.52 -23.71 -13.78
C ALA A 143 -4.56 -22.51 -13.89
N VAL A 144 -3.66 -22.35 -12.93
CA VAL A 144 -2.64 -21.29 -12.90
C VAL A 144 -1.70 -21.35 -14.10
N LYS A 145 -1.22 -22.55 -14.45
CA LYS A 145 -0.38 -22.76 -15.64
C LYS A 145 -1.09 -22.33 -16.93
N SER A 146 -2.36 -22.70 -17.08
CA SER A 146 -3.17 -22.32 -18.24
C SER A 146 -3.66 -20.86 -18.23
N GLY A 147 -3.59 -20.17 -17.09
CA GLY A 147 -4.15 -18.82 -16.90
C GLY A 147 -5.68 -18.77 -16.83
N ASN A 148 -6.34 -19.92 -16.62
CA ASN A 148 -7.80 -20.00 -16.48
C ASN A 148 -8.20 -19.87 -15.01
N LEU A 149 -8.06 -18.66 -14.47
CA LEU A 149 -8.29 -18.35 -13.05
C LEU A 149 -9.74 -17.90 -12.84
N LYS A 150 -10.66 -18.84 -12.57
CA LYS A 150 -12.09 -18.52 -12.33
C LYS A 150 -12.47 -18.85 -10.89
N ASN A 151 -12.97 -17.86 -10.14
CA ASN A 151 -13.62 -17.98 -8.81
C ASN A 151 -13.09 -19.13 -7.93
N GLU A 152 -11.78 -19.13 -7.66
CA GLU A 152 -11.11 -20.19 -6.90
C GLU A 152 -10.21 -19.56 -5.82
N TRP A 153 -10.76 -18.68 -4.96
CA TRP A 153 -10.00 -17.98 -3.92
C TRP A 153 -9.07 -18.92 -3.16
N GLY A 154 -9.61 -19.97 -2.52
CA GLY A 154 -8.80 -20.96 -1.81
C GLY A 154 -7.63 -21.54 -2.63
N SER A 155 -7.86 -21.92 -3.89
CA SER A 155 -6.81 -22.43 -4.79
C SER A 155 -5.72 -21.37 -5.06
N LEU A 156 -6.11 -20.12 -5.28
CA LEU A 156 -5.18 -19.03 -5.55
C LEU A 156 -4.39 -18.64 -4.29
N ILE A 157 -5.03 -18.63 -3.12
CA ILE A 157 -4.41 -18.40 -1.82
C ILE A 157 -3.35 -19.47 -1.58
N ASP A 158 -3.71 -20.76 -1.70
CA ASP A 158 -2.80 -21.88 -1.48
C ASP A 158 -1.62 -21.86 -2.47
N VAL A 159 -1.84 -21.44 -3.71
CA VAL A 159 -0.78 -21.28 -4.71
C VAL A 159 0.20 -20.17 -4.31
N LEU A 160 -0.29 -18.99 -3.93
CA LEU A 160 0.57 -17.87 -3.55
C LEU A 160 1.31 -18.15 -2.23
N GLN A 161 0.65 -18.80 -1.27
CA GLN A 161 1.29 -19.28 -0.03
C GLN A 161 2.37 -20.31 -0.36
N GLY A 162 2.08 -21.26 -1.27
CA GLY A 162 3.06 -22.23 -1.76
C GLY A 162 4.23 -21.62 -2.52
N TRP A 163 4.06 -20.44 -3.15
CA TRP A 163 5.16 -19.67 -3.76
C TRP A 163 5.94 -18.82 -2.75
N GLY A 164 5.51 -18.78 -1.48
CA GLY A 164 6.10 -17.91 -0.46
C GLY A 164 5.76 -16.43 -0.64
N VAL A 165 4.73 -16.11 -1.44
CA VAL A 165 4.26 -14.74 -1.66
C VAL A 165 3.36 -14.27 -0.52
N LEU A 166 2.56 -15.20 0.04
CA LEU A 166 1.75 -14.96 1.23
C LEU A 166 2.33 -15.75 2.39
N ASP A 167 2.43 -15.12 3.55
CA ASP A 167 2.59 -15.82 4.82
C ASP A 167 1.23 -16.39 5.30
N ASP A 168 1.27 -17.19 6.36
CA ASP A 168 0.08 -17.85 6.90
C ASP A 168 -1.00 -16.83 7.31
N GLU A 169 -0.59 -15.72 7.93
CA GLU A 169 -1.51 -14.70 8.43
C GLU A 169 -2.18 -13.92 7.28
N THR A 170 -1.45 -13.58 6.23
CA THR A 170 -2.03 -12.92 5.04
C THR A 170 -2.95 -13.88 4.30
N ALA A 171 -2.61 -15.18 4.24
CA ALA A 171 -3.47 -16.19 3.66
C ALA A 171 -4.79 -16.33 4.44
N ASP A 172 -4.74 -16.29 5.77
CA ASP A 172 -5.92 -16.32 6.63
C ASP A 172 -6.79 -15.07 6.46
N ALA A 173 -6.19 -13.88 6.37
CA ALA A 173 -6.93 -12.65 6.06
C ALA A 173 -7.70 -12.74 4.73
N TYR A 174 -7.11 -13.36 3.69
CA TYR A 174 -7.81 -13.60 2.43
C TYR A 174 -8.97 -14.59 2.59
N ARG A 175 -8.82 -15.64 3.40
CA ARG A 175 -9.88 -16.63 3.67
C ARG A 175 -11.04 -15.99 4.45
N ASP A 176 -10.74 -15.18 5.46
CA ASP A 176 -11.75 -14.43 6.21
C ASP A 176 -12.52 -13.47 5.30
N LEU A 177 -11.82 -12.82 4.36
CA LEU A 177 -12.46 -11.95 3.38
C LEU A 177 -13.34 -12.72 2.38
N GLU A 178 -12.93 -13.93 1.96
CA GLU A 178 -13.74 -14.84 1.14
C GLU A 178 -15.04 -15.24 1.87
N ASP A 179 -14.93 -15.63 3.14
CA ASP A 179 -16.08 -16.04 3.96
C ASP A 179 -17.08 -14.90 4.16
N ARG A 180 -16.56 -13.70 4.46
CA ARG A 180 -17.37 -12.47 4.58
C ARG A 180 -18.08 -12.12 3.28
N ARG A 181 -17.38 -12.22 2.15
CA ARG A 181 -17.98 -12.04 0.81
C ARG A 181 -19.10 -13.03 0.58
N HIS A 182 -18.87 -14.31 0.90
CA HIS A 182 -19.87 -15.35 0.74
C HIS A 182 -21.13 -15.04 1.55
N ALA A 183 -20.97 -14.66 2.82
CA ALA A 183 -22.07 -14.27 3.70
C ALA A 183 -22.80 -12.99 3.25
N ALA A 184 -22.09 -12.04 2.61
CA ALA A 184 -22.66 -10.79 2.16
C ALA A 184 -23.43 -10.91 0.84
N VAL A 185 -22.91 -11.69 -0.13
CA VAL A 185 -23.47 -11.81 -1.48
C VAL A 185 -24.57 -12.86 -1.55
N HIS A 186 -24.46 -13.94 -0.79
CA HIS A 186 -25.55 -14.91 -0.65
C HIS A 186 -26.51 -14.44 0.42
N PHE A 187 -27.82 -14.60 0.17
CA PHE A 187 -28.84 -14.14 1.10
C PHE A 187 -28.66 -14.80 2.47
N ASP A 188 -28.34 -13.98 3.46
CA ASP A 188 -28.35 -14.33 4.88
C ASP A 188 -29.46 -13.52 5.57
N PRO A 189 -30.41 -14.19 6.27
CA PRO A 189 -31.48 -13.48 6.96
C PRO A 189 -31.00 -12.66 8.17
N ARG A 190 -29.74 -12.80 8.60
CA ARG A 190 -29.14 -12.08 9.73
C ARG A 190 -28.65 -10.69 9.27
N PRO A 191 -29.25 -9.58 9.74
CA PRO A 191 -28.82 -8.24 9.36
C PRO A 191 -27.37 -7.93 9.75
N GLU A 192 -26.85 -8.60 10.77
CA GLU A 192 -25.49 -8.42 11.27
C GLU A 192 -24.44 -8.91 10.27
N ALA A 193 -24.78 -9.85 9.38
CA ALA A 193 -23.87 -10.40 8.37
C ALA A 193 -23.36 -9.32 7.38
N VAL A 194 -24.15 -8.26 7.18
CA VAL A 194 -23.83 -7.11 6.33
C VAL A 194 -23.77 -5.78 7.09
N GLY A 195 -23.72 -5.85 8.43
CA GLY A 195 -23.69 -4.70 9.32
C GLY A 195 -22.29 -4.10 9.50
N ARG A 196 -22.22 -3.05 10.34
CA ARG A 196 -20.99 -2.29 10.64
C ARG A 196 -19.79 -3.18 10.97
N GLU A 197 -19.93 -4.11 11.89
CA GLU A 197 -18.80 -4.93 12.36
C GLU A 197 -18.26 -5.86 11.27
N SER A 198 -19.14 -6.42 10.42
CA SER A 198 -18.73 -7.26 9.29
C SER A 198 -17.96 -6.43 8.25
N ALA A 199 -18.45 -5.23 7.95
CA ALA A 199 -17.80 -4.30 7.04
C ALA A 199 -16.45 -3.78 7.58
N LEU A 200 -16.37 -3.50 8.88
CA LEU A 200 -15.14 -3.06 9.53
C LEU A 200 -14.08 -4.15 9.45
N ALA A 201 -14.45 -5.38 9.82
CA ALA A 201 -13.52 -6.50 9.79
C ALA A 201 -13.02 -6.77 8.36
N ALA A 202 -13.91 -6.82 7.36
CA ALA A 202 -13.51 -6.99 5.96
C ALA A 202 -12.55 -5.89 5.47
N LEU A 203 -12.78 -4.64 5.90
CA LEU A 203 -11.89 -3.54 5.58
C LEU A 203 -10.52 -3.70 6.27
N LEU A 204 -10.49 -4.09 7.54
CA LEU A 204 -9.24 -4.31 8.27
C LEU A 204 -8.43 -5.47 7.67
N ASP A 205 -9.10 -6.57 7.29
CA ASP A 205 -8.50 -7.71 6.59
C ASP A 205 -7.86 -7.25 5.27
N LEU A 206 -8.61 -6.50 4.45
CA LEU A 206 -8.09 -5.92 3.21
C LEU A 206 -6.90 -4.97 3.47
N GLN A 207 -6.96 -4.14 4.49
CA GLN A 207 -5.88 -3.22 4.81
C GLN A 207 -4.60 -3.96 5.21
N GLN A 208 -4.74 -5.02 6.01
CA GLN A 208 -3.64 -5.89 6.40
C GLN A 208 -3.02 -6.56 5.17
N ILE A 209 -3.84 -7.08 4.25
CA ILE A 209 -3.39 -7.68 2.99
C ILE A 209 -2.57 -6.67 2.18
N VAL A 210 -3.07 -5.44 2.02
CA VAL A 210 -2.37 -4.39 1.26
C VAL A 210 -1.03 -4.06 1.92
N GLU A 211 -1.00 -3.84 3.23
CA GLU A 211 0.21 -3.50 3.96
C GLU A 211 1.27 -4.62 3.84
N ARG A 212 0.89 -5.88 4.07
CA ARG A 212 1.84 -7.00 4.06
C ARG A 212 2.42 -7.30 2.68
N VAL A 213 1.59 -7.17 1.64
CA VAL A 213 1.97 -7.59 0.29
C VAL A 213 2.57 -6.44 -0.51
N LEU A 214 2.06 -5.22 -0.33
CA LEU A 214 2.29 -4.10 -1.24
C LEU A 214 2.86 -2.84 -0.56
N ALA A 215 3.21 -2.88 0.74
CA ALA A 215 3.84 -1.74 1.40
C ALA A 215 5.08 -1.29 0.60
N PRO A 216 5.16 0.00 0.22
CA PRO A 216 6.29 0.57 -0.52
C PRO A 216 7.47 0.94 0.40
N HIS A 217 7.46 0.46 1.65
CA HIS A 217 8.46 0.73 2.66
C HIS A 217 8.69 -0.49 3.55
N GLY A 218 9.72 -0.41 4.38
CA GLY A 218 10.06 -1.44 5.34
C GLY A 218 11.57 -1.45 5.57
N GLY A 219 12.07 -2.62 5.96
CA GLY A 219 13.49 -2.85 6.12
C GLY A 219 13.98 -4.01 5.25
N PRO A 220 15.20 -4.48 5.49
CA PRO A 220 15.75 -5.64 4.80
C PRO A 220 14.88 -6.88 5.04
N PRO A 221 14.82 -7.81 4.09
CA PRO A 221 15.68 -7.87 2.90
C PRO A 221 15.17 -7.03 1.71
N ARG A 222 13.89 -6.62 1.69
CA ARG A 222 13.30 -5.96 0.50
C ARG A 222 13.79 -4.53 0.30
N TYR A 223 13.94 -3.80 1.41
CA TYR A 223 14.33 -2.39 1.41
C TYR A 223 15.70 -2.21 2.06
N ILE A 224 16.43 -1.21 1.59
CA ILE A 224 17.68 -0.77 2.20
C ILE A 224 17.38 -0.17 3.58
N ASP A 225 18.13 -0.59 4.61
CA ASP A 225 17.99 -0.09 5.98
C ASP A 225 18.66 1.28 6.16
N GLY A 226 18.28 2.00 7.21
CA GLY A 226 19.01 3.17 7.69
C GLY A 226 18.87 4.45 6.85
N ILE A 227 17.91 4.50 5.92
CA ILE A 227 17.59 5.70 5.14
C ILE A 227 16.31 6.33 5.70
N SER A 228 16.37 7.61 6.05
CA SER A 228 15.21 8.33 6.58
C SER A 228 14.32 8.90 5.46
N GLY A 229 13.00 8.79 5.65
CA GLY A 229 11.99 9.42 4.79
C GLY A 229 11.62 8.61 3.54
N ASN A 230 12.60 8.28 2.70
CA ASN A 230 12.40 7.50 1.48
C ASN A 230 12.81 6.04 1.68
N SER A 231 12.14 5.13 0.97
CA SER A 231 12.51 3.72 0.87
C SER A 231 13.13 3.42 -0.48
N TYR A 232 14.10 2.52 -0.52
CA TYR A 232 14.77 2.08 -1.75
C TYR A 232 14.84 0.56 -1.75
N LEU A 233 14.54 -0.07 -2.88
CA LEU A 233 14.69 -1.53 -2.99
C LEU A 233 16.17 -1.90 -2.87
N SER A 234 16.46 -2.98 -2.15
CA SER A 234 17.79 -3.59 -2.12
C SER A 234 18.11 -4.23 -3.46
N LEU A 235 19.40 -4.41 -3.78
CA LEU A 235 19.80 -5.08 -5.01
C LEU A 235 19.31 -6.54 -5.05
N ASP A 236 19.41 -7.25 -3.92
CA ASP A 236 19.04 -8.66 -3.82
C ASP A 236 17.53 -8.87 -4.05
N ALA A 237 16.69 -7.90 -3.65
CA ALA A 237 15.25 -7.99 -3.82
C ALA A 237 14.81 -7.83 -5.28
N GLU A 238 15.62 -7.24 -6.16
CA GLU A 238 15.24 -6.99 -7.56
C GLU A 238 14.97 -8.28 -8.36
N ASP A 239 15.58 -9.38 -7.94
CA ASP A 239 15.39 -10.70 -8.56
C ASP A 239 14.12 -11.42 -8.07
N GLU A 240 13.51 -10.96 -6.97
CA GLU A 240 12.26 -11.54 -6.48
C GLU A 240 11.14 -11.32 -7.51
N PRO A 241 10.38 -12.37 -7.91
CA PRO A 241 9.35 -12.22 -8.93
C PRO A 241 8.30 -11.15 -8.61
N ILE A 242 7.90 -11.01 -7.34
CA ILE A 242 6.94 -9.97 -6.93
C ILE A 242 7.51 -8.57 -7.10
N VAL A 243 8.76 -8.36 -6.71
CA VAL A 243 9.43 -7.08 -6.83
C VAL A 243 9.56 -6.71 -8.31
N ARG A 244 10.07 -7.61 -9.14
CA ARG A 244 10.25 -7.37 -10.58
C ARG A 244 8.95 -7.13 -11.34
N ARG A 245 7.87 -7.84 -11.00
CA ARG A 245 6.60 -7.78 -11.73
C ARG A 245 5.66 -6.69 -11.24
N ILE A 246 5.77 -6.26 -10.00
CA ILE A 246 4.80 -5.36 -9.36
C ILE A 246 5.47 -4.09 -8.82
N PHE A 247 6.59 -4.21 -8.11
CA PHE A 247 7.21 -3.04 -7.47
C PHE A 247 8.00 -2.20 -8.47
N ILE A 248 8.93 -2.81 -9.21
CA ILE A 248 9.78 -2.11 -10.19
C ILE A 248 8.95 -1.26 -11.19
N PRO A 249 7.84 -1.77 -11.78
CA PRO A 249 6.99 -0.98 -12.66
C PRO A 249 6.42 0.31 -12.05
N ASN A 250 6.37 0.40 -10.72
CA ASN A 250 5.87 1.55 -9.96
C ASN A 250 7.00 2.32 -9.24
N CYS A 251 8.26 2.03 -9.57
CA CYS A 251 9.44 2.70 -9.02
C CYS A 251 10.16 3.53 -10.08
N ALA A 252 10.81 4.61 -9.64
CA ALA A 252 11.80 5.34 -10.43
C ALA A 252 13.20 4.78 -10.13
N LEU A 253 14.03 4.57 -11.15
CA LEU A 253 15.43 4.13 -10.96
C LEU A 253 16.32 5.37 -10.78
N VAL A 254 16.86 5.56 -9.58
CA VAL A 254 17.47 6.83 -9.18
C VAL A 254 18.89 6.69 -8.62
N SER A 255 19.74 7.65 -8.94
CA SER A 255 21.03 7.84 -8.30
C SER A 255 20.89 8.47 -6.90
N PRO A 256 21.95 8.49 -6.08
CA PRO A 256 21.96 9.25 -4.83
C PRO A 256 21.68 10.77 -4.98
N ALA A 257 21.91 11.33 -6.17
CA ALA A 257 21.73 12.76 -6.44
C ALA A 257 20.33 13.15 -6.95
N HIS A 258 19.43 12.19 -7.17
CA HIS A 258 18.08 12.45 -7.71
C HIS A 258 17.29 13.51 -6.95
N ARG A 259 16.39 14.20 -7.63
CA ARG A 259 15.52 15.23 -7.05
C ARG A 259 14.06 14.82 -7.19
N MET A 260 13.26 15.16 -6.19
CA MET A 260 11.81 14.94 -6.21
C MET A 260 11.09 16.27 -6.15
N GLU A 261 10.08 16.44 -7.00
CA GLU A 261 9.18 17.59 -7.00
C GLU A 261 7.73 17.10 -6.82
N PRO A 262 6.87 17.83 -6.09
CA PRO A 262 5.45 17.52 -6.06
C PRO A 262 4.85 17.53 -7.47
N ASP A 263 4.07 16.52 -7.81
CA ASP A 263 3.29 16.51 -9.05
C ASP A 263 1.93 17.17 -8.83
N GLU A 264 1.78 18.43 -9.27
CA GLU A 264 0.51 19.15 -9.16
C GLU A 264 -0.64 18.53 -9.95
N SER A 265 -0.34 17.68 -10.95
CA SER A 265 -1.38 16.99 -11.73
C SER A 265 -1.96 15.77 -11.01
N PHE A 266 -1.30 15.32 -9.94
CA PHE A 266 -1.66 14.10 -9.24
C PHE A 266 -1.51 14.27 -7.71
N PRO A 267 -2.60 14.30 -6.91
CA PRO A 267 -2.53 14.49 -5.47
C PRO A 267 -1.68 13.41 -4.76
N GLY A 268 -0.59 13.83 -4.10
CA GLY A 268 0.39 12.93 -3.47
C GLY A 268 1.40 12.32 -4.44
N GLY A 269 1.38 12.74 -5.71
CA GLY A 269 2.35 12.34 -6.72
C GLY A 269 3.68 13.07 -6.59
N TRP A 270 4.73 12.40 -7.04
CA TRP A 270 6.06 12.96 -7.15
C TRP A 270 6.58 12.79 -8.57
N ARG A 271 7.19 13.85 -9.10
CA ARG A 271 8.06 13.77 -10.29
C ARG A 271 9.49 13.61 -9.82
N VAL A 272 10.17 12.67 -10.44
CA VAL A 272 11.57 12.37 -10.12
C VAL A 272 12.45 12.82 -11.26
N TYR A 273 13.49 13.58 -10.94
CA TYR A 273 14.52 13.98 -11.87
C TYR A 273 15.86 13.40 -11.42
N ASP A 274 16.69 12.99 -12.37
CA ASP A 274 18.03 12.49 -12.08
C ASP A 274 18.98 12.91 -13.20
N ASP A 275 20.28 12.89 -12.91
CA ASP A 275 21.31 13.20 -13.91
C ASP A 275 21.55 11.97 -14.79
N ASP A 276 21.35 12.12 -16.10
CA ASP A 276 21.54 11.06 -17.08
C ASP A 276 22.99 10.58 -17.11
N ASP A 277 23.92 11.49 -16.85
CA ASP A 277 25.37 11.27 -16.87
C ASP A 277 25.95 11.07 -15.47
N TYR A 278 25.13 10.65 -14.48
CA TYR A 278 25.60 10.42 -13.11
C TYR A 278 26.63 9.27 -13.08
N ASP A 279 27.91 9.64 -13.23
CA ASP A 279 29.03 8.72 -13.29
C ASP A 279 29.38 8.24 -11.88
N CYS A 280 28.99 7.00 -11.57
CA CYS A 280 29.51 6.30 -10.42
C CYS A 280 29.78 4.83 -10.70
N ALA A 281 30.89 4.37 -10.12
CA ALA A 281 31.11 2.96 -9.87
C ALA A 281 29.89 2.34 -9.17
N ALA A 282 29.64 1.06 -9.43
CA ALA A 282 28.57 0.32 -8.78
C ALA A 282 28.68 0.46 -7.25
N LEU A 283 27.54 0.70 -6.60
CA LEU A 283 27.46 0.86 -5.15
C LEU A 283 26.82 -0.38 -4.55
N SER A 284 27.29 -0.78 -3.38
CA SER A 284 26.52 -1.61 -2.45
C SER A 284 25.34 -0.82 -1.87
N ASP A 285 24.40 -1.52 -1.24
CA ASP A 285 23.23 -0.89 -0.61
C ASP A 285 23.65 0.03 0.56
N ASP A 286 24.66 -0.37 1.34
CA ASP A 286 25.23 0.46 2.41
C ASP A 286 25.89 1.74 1.88
N GLU A 287 26.63 1.63 0.76
CA GLU A 287 27.25 2.79 0.13
C GLU A 287 26.21 3.74 -0.47
N PHE A 288 25.12 3.21 -1.04
CA PHE A 288 24.00 4.01 -1.52
C PHE A 288 23.33 4.75 -0.35
N ALA A 289 23.00 4.04 0.73
CA ALA A 289 22.40 4.61 1.94
C ALA A 289 23.26 5.73 2.53
N ALA A 290 24.56 5.50 2.67
CA ALA A 290 25.50 6.50 3.20
C ALA A 290 25.52 7.79 2.36
N ARG A 291 25.39 7.69 1.03
CA ARG A 291 25.35 8.86 0.13
C ARG A 291 24.02 9.62 0.21
N ILE A 292 22.89 8.92 0.34
CA ILE A 292 21.58 9.55 0.55
C ILE A 292 21.57 10.33 1.87
N GLU A 293 22.01 9.69 2.97
CA GLU A 293 22.05 10.32 4.29
C GLU A 293 23.02 11.50 4.37
N ALA A 294 24.14 11.45 3.64
CA ALA A 294 25.08 12.57 3.56
C ALA A 294 24.48 13.80 2.84
N ARG A 295 23.50 13.61 1.96
CA ARG A 295 22.78 14.70 1.28
C ARG A 295 21.67 15.31 2.15
N GLY A 296 21.07 14.52 3.04
CA GLY A 296 20.03 14.99 3.96
C GLY A 296 20.53 15.89 5.10
N ARG A 297 21.86 16.04 5.24
CA ARG A 297 22.54 16.95 6.18
C ARG A 297 23.04 18.21 5.49
#